data_AF-A0A9D7UKB8-F1
#
_entry.id   AF-A0A9D7UKB8-F1
#
_cell.length_a   1.000
_cell.length_b   1.000
_cell.length_c   1.000
_cell.angle_alpha   90.00
_cell.angle_beta   90.00
_cell.angle_gamma   90.00
#
_symmetry.space_group_name_H-M   'P 1'
#
loop_
_entity.id
_entity.type
_entity.pdbx_description
1 polymer ?
#
loop_
_entity_poly.entity_id
_entity_poly.type
_entity_poly.pdbx_seq_one_letter_code
_entity_poly.pdbx_strand_id
1 'polypeptide(L)'
;CQPCHPYGESEILDRARIIQDRHANLLSRAEEAVVDLIQAIAAAAAAGASDSDLEEARAMQRKAQFRVDFCNAENSMGFHAPQEGARILGEAIDYARRGRLALLEGQPRADSGAAR
;
A
#
# COMPACT_ATOMS: atom_id res chain seq x y z
N CYS A 1 6.58 23.00 21.83
CA CYS A 1 7.85 22.44 21.31
C CYS A 1 9.07 22.93 22.11
N GLN A 2 9.39 24.22 22.12
CA GLN A 2 10.61 24.75 22.78
C GLN A 2 10.75 24.52 24.30
N PRO A 3 9.68 24.43 25.13
CA PRO A 3 9.85 24.14 26.55
C PRO A 3 10.63 22.85 26.85
N CYS A 4 10.64 21.89 25.91
CA CYS A 4 11.31 20.59 26.06
C CYS A 4 12.42 20.35 25.02
N HIS A 5 12.50 21.16 23.96
CA HIS A 5 13.44 20.97 22.86
C HIS A 5 14.37 22.19 22.73
N PRO A 6 15.69 22.03 22.95
CA PRO A 6 16.65 23.14 22.94
C PRO A 6 17.08 23.57 21.53
N TYR A 7 16.26 23.29 20.51
CA TYR A 7 16.52 23.60 19.11
C TYR A 7 15.83 24.91 18.71
N GLY A 8 16.37 25.59 17.69
CA GLY A 8 15.70 26.74 17.08
C GLY A 8 14.35 26.35 16.47
N GLU A 9 13.40 27.29 16.41
CA GLU A 9 12.06 27.02 15.85
C GLU A 9 12.13 26.52 14.40
N SER A 10 13.04 27.09 13.60
CA SER A 10 13.27 26.67 12.21
C SER A 10 13.68 25.20 12.13
N GLU A 11 14.59 24.75 13.01
CA GLU A 11 15.04 23.37 13.04
C GLU A 11 13.91 22.41 13.46
N ILE A 12 13.09 22.80 14.46
CA ILE A 12 11.92 21.99 14.88
C ILE A 12 10.93 21.86 13.73
N LEU A 13 10.66 22.95 13.02
CA LEU A 13 9.75 22.98 11.88
C LEU A 13 10.28 22.12 10.72
N ASP A 14 11.57 22.22 10.41
CA ASP A 14 12.20 21.43 9.34
C ASP A 14 12.17 19.93 9.66
N ARG A 15 12.39 19.55 10.92
CA ARG A 15 12.25 18.15 11.37
C ARG A 15 10.82 17.62 11.19
N ALA A 16 9.82 18.43 11.55
CA ALA A 16 8.42 18.06 11.35
C ALA A 16 8.10 17.89 9.86
N ARG A 17 8.51 18.83 9.01
CA ARG A 17 8.32 18.76 7.56
C ARG A 17 8.97 17.52 6.94
N ILE A 18 10.21 17.20 7.32
CA ILE A 18 10.90 15.99 6.83
C ILE A 18 10.11 14.71 7.15
N ILE A 19 9.48 14.64 8.33
CA ILE A 19 8.63 13.50 8.70
C ILE A 19 7.39 13.45 7.80
N GLN A 20 6.72 14.58 7.66
CA GLN A 20 5.48 14.69 6.88
C GLN A 20 5.71 14.39 5.40
N ASP A 21 6.78 14.92 4.80
CA ASP A 21 7.16 14.68 3.41
C ASP A 21 7.47 13.19 3.18
N ARG A 22 8.20 12.55 4.08
CA ARG A 22 8.50 11.11 3.97
C ARG A 22 7.24 10.26 4.09
N HIS A 23 6.35 10.61 5.01
CA HIS A 23 5.08 9.92 5.18
C HIS A 23 4.19 10.08 3.95
N ALA A 24 4.00 11.30 3.45
CA ALA A 24 3.20 11.59 2.27
C ALA A 24 3.70 10.81 1.04
N ASN A 25 5.03 10.78 0.82
CA ASN A 25 5.63 10.01 -0.27
C ASN A 25 5.39 8.50 -0.13
N LEU A 26 5.46 7.96 1.09
CA LEU A 26 5.21 6.54 1.31
C LEU A 26 3.71 6.19 1.21
N LEU A 27 2.83 7.08 1.68
CA LEU A 27 1.39 6.95 1.58
C LEU A 27 0.96 6.90 0.11
N SER A 28 1.45 7.84 -0.70
CA SER A 28 1.18 7.87 -2.15
C SER A 28 1.62 6.56 -2.84
N ARG A 29 2.79 6.02 -2.52
CA ARG A 29 3.24 4.72 -3.06
C ARG A 29 2.37 3.55 -2.62
N ALA A 30 1.86 3.59 -1.39
CA ALA A 30 0.95 2.57 -0.87
C ALA A 30 -0.42 2.64 -1.57
N GLU A 31 -0.96 3.84 -1.76
CA GLU A 31 -2.18 4.10 -2.54
C GLU A 31 -2.04 3.61 -3.97
N GLU A 32 -0.94 3.94 -4.66
CA GLU A 32 -0.64 3.45 -6.00
C GLU A 32 -0.62 1.91 -6.06
N ALA A 33 0.00 1.25 -5.08
CA ALA A 33 0.01 -0.21 -5.01
C ALA A 33 -1.39 -0.80 -4.83
N VAL A 34 -2.25 -0.15 -4.03
CA VAL A 34 -3.64 -0.58 -3.83
C VAL A 34 -4.47 -0.37 -5.10
N VAL A 35 -4.32 0.78 -5.77
CA VAL A 35 -4.97 1.06 -7.06
C VAL A 35 -4.54 0.05 -8.13
N ASP A 36 -3.24 -0.26 -8.22
CA ASP A 36 -2.69 -1.30 -9.08
C ASP A 36 -3.39 -2.65 -8.86
N LEU A 37 -3.60 -3.04 -7.61
CA LEU A 37 -4.28 -4.30 -7.26
C LEU A 37 -5.77 -4.25 -7.65
N ILE A 38 -6.46 -3.15 -7.37
CA ILE A 38 -7.87 -2.97 -7.76
C ILE A 38 -8.04 -3.12 -9.28
N GLN A 39 -7.18 -2.47 -10.06
CA GLN A 39 -7.19 -2.58 -11.51
C GLN A 39 -6.89 -4.00 -12.00
N ALA A 40 -5.93 -4.69 -11.36
CA ALA A 40 -5.61 -6.08 -11.70
C ALA A 40 -6.77 -7.04 -11.41
N ILE A 41 -7.45 -6.89 -10.27
CA ILE A 41 -8.65 -7.68 -9.93
C ILE A 41 -9.75 -7.43 -10.97
N ALA A 42 -9.99 -6.16 -11.33
CA ALA A 42 -10.98 -5.80 -12.34
C ALA A 42 -10.67 -6.40 -13.71
N ALA A 43 -9.40 -6.37 -14.13
CA ALA A 43 -8.95 -6.97 -15.39
C ALA A 43 -9.11 -8.50 -15.40
N ALA A 44 -8.75 -9.18 -14.30
CA ALA A 44 -8.93 -10.62 -14.17
C ALA A 44 -10.42 -11.01 -14.22
N ALA A 45 -11.28 -10.27 -13.54
CA ALA A 45 -12.73 -10.47 -13.61
C ALA A 45 -13.28 -10.30 -15.04
N ALA A 46 -12.84 -9.25 -15.75
CA ALA A 46 -13.21 -9.01 -17.14
C ALA A 46 -12.72 -10.11 -18.09
N ALA A 47 -11.61 -10.78 -17.76
CA ALA A 47 -11.07 -11.93 -18.48
C ALA A 47 -11.77 -13.27 -18.14
N GLY A 48 -12.79 -13.25 -17.26
CA GLY A 48 -13.59 -14.42 -16.93
C GLY A 48 -13.12 -15.22 -15.72
N ALA A 49 -12.23 -14.67 -14.88
CA ALA A 49 -11.88 -15.28 -13.60
C ALA A 49 -13.13 -15.46 -12.72
N SER A 50 -13.27 -16.64 -12.11
CA SER A 50 -14.39 -16.92 -11.21
C SER A 50 -14.23 -16.18 -9.88
N ASP A 51 -15.30 -16.11 -9.08
CA ASP A 51 -15.20 -15.52 -7.74
C ASP A 51 -14.19 -16.25 -6.84
N SER A 52 -14.04 -17.57 -7.03
CA SER A 52 -13.03 -18.36 -6.32
C SER A 52 -11.60 -18.00 -6.74
N ASP A 53 -11.38 -17.69 -8.01
CA ASP A 53 -10.04 -17.28 -8.51
C ASP A 53 -9.64 -15.90 -7.98
N LEU A 54 -10.63 -15.06 -7.65
CA LEU A 54 -10.42 -13.68 -7.17
C LEU A 54 -10.41 -13.55 -5.64
N GLU A 55 -10.75 -14.61 -4.91
CA GLU A 55 -10.97 -14.56 -3.46
C GLU A 55 -9.74 -14.05 -2.70
N GLU A 56 -8.58 -14.67 -2.93
CA GLU A 56 -7.34 -14.32 -2.23
C GLU A 56 -6.87 -12.90 -2.59
N ALA A 57 -6.97 -12.51 -3.85
CA ALA A 57 -6.62 -11.17 -4.30
C ALA A 57 -7.50 -10.09 -3.64
N ARG A 58 -8.82 -10.33 -3.54
CA ARG A 58 -9.77 -9.45 -2.85
C ARG A 58 -9.51 -9.41 -1.34
N ALA A 59 -9.16 -10.54 -0.72
CA ALA A 59 -8.78 -10.59 0.69
C ALA A 59 -7.53 -9.75 0.98
N MET A 60 -6.54 -9.80 0.09
CA MET A 60 -5.34 -8.95 0.16
C MET A 60 -5.65 -7.47 -0.08
N GLN A 61 -6.50 -7.15 -1.06
CA GLN A 61 -6.97 -5.78 -1.28
C GLN A 61 -7.62 -5.22 -0.02
N ARG A 62 -8.51 -5.97 0.65
CA ARG A 62 -9.15 -5.53 1.89
C ARG A 62 -8.12 -5.18 2.98
N LYS A 63 -7.08 -6.01 3.15
CA LYS A 63 -6.01 -5.77 4.13
C LYS A 63 -5.18 -4.54 3.79
N ALA A 64 -4.87 -4.35 2.50
CA ALA A 64 -4.08 -3.23 2.02
C ALA A 64 -4.85 -1.90 2.12
N GLN A 65 -6.08 -1.86 1.61
CA GLN A 65 -6.95 -0.68 1.63
C GLN A 65 -7.17 -0.17 3.06
N PHE A 66 -7.51 -1.06 4.00
CA PHE A 66 -7.74 -0.64 5.39
C PHE A 66 -6.54 0.09 6.00
N ARG A 67 -5.31 -0.37 5.68
CA ARG A 67 -4.07 0.22 6.21
C ARG A 67 -3.78 1.58 5.60
N VAL A 68 -3.95 1.71 4.28
CA VAL A 68 -3.83 2.98 3.58
C VAL A 68 -4.85 3.99 4.12
N ASP A 69 -6.12 3.60 4.21
CA ASP A 69 -7.19 4.47 4.71
C ASP A 69 -6.94 4.90 6.15
N PHE A 70 -6.47 3.99 7.01
CA PHE A 70 -6.13 4.30 8.40
C PHE A 70 -5.03 5.36 8.50
N CYS A 71 -3.98 5.25 7.69
CA CYS A 71 -2.91 6.25 7.65
C CYS A 71 -3.35 7.55 6.97
N ASN A 72 -4.11 7.49 5.87
CA ASN A 72 -4.59 8.67 5.15
C ASN A 72 -5.56 9.51 6.00
N ALA A 73 -6.47 8.85 6.75
CA ALA A 73 -7.42 9.53 7.63
C ALA A 73 -6.73 10.30 8.78
N GLU A 74 -5.46 10.00 9.06
CA GLU A 74 -4.64 10.69 10.05
C GLU A 74 -3.95 11.91 9.41
N ASN A 75 -4.49 13.10 9.65
CA ASN A 75 -4.04 14.33 8.99
C ASN A 75 -2.66 14.86 9.44
N SER A 76 -1.98 14.23 10.40
CA SER A 76 -0.66 14.72 10.85
C SER A 76 0.47 14.35 9.88
N MET A 77 0.19 13.47 8.91
CA MET A 77 1.17 12.92 7.98
C MET A 77 2.31 12.23 8.74
N GLY A 78 1.95 11.37 9.70
CA GLY A 78 2.90 10.55 10.43
C GLY A 78 3.75 11.30 11.46
N PHE A 79 3.47 12.58 11.76
CA PHE A 79 4.21 13.32 12.79
C PHE A 79 4.12 12.67 14.17
N HIS A 80 2.93 12.19 14.55
CA HIS A 80 2.71 11.59 15.88
C HIS A 80 3.41 10.24 16.07
N ALA A 81 3.56 9.45 15.02
CA ALA A 81 4.12 8.10 15.10
C ALA A 81 4.78 7.68 13.76
N PRO A 82 5.91 8.31 13.36
CA PRO A 82 6.44 8.17 11.99
C PRO A 82 6.85 6.76 11.63
N GLN A 83 7.45 6.02 12.57
CA GLN A 83 7.89 4.65 12.35
C GLN A 83 6.71 3.68 12.23
N GLU A 84 5.67 3.89 13.04
CA GLU A 84 4.47 3.07 13.00
C GLU A 84 3.66 3.32 11.71
N GLY A 85 3.52 4.59 11.31
CA GLY A 85 2.93 4.94 10.02
C GLY A 85 3.70 4.29 8.87
N ALA A 86 5.04 4.31 8.91
CA ALA A 86 5.87 3.65 7.90
C ALA A 86 5.69 2.12 7.88
N ARG A 87 5.57 1.47 9.05
CA ARG A 87 5.30 0.03 9.15
C ARG A 87 3.96 -0.34 8.52
N ILE A 88 2.89 0.39 8.87
CA ILE A 88 1.54 0.15 8.34
C ILE A 88 1.49 0.34 6.82
N LEU A 89 2.10 1.40 6.31
CA LEU A 89 2.16 1.66 4.85
C LEU A 89 3.02 0.63 4.12
N GLY A 90 4.13 0.19 4.72
CA GLY A 90 4.94 -0.91 4.19
C GLY A 90 4.17 -2.22 4.08
N GLU A 91 3.39 -2.57 5.12
CA GLU A 91 2.47 -3.72 5.06
C GLU A 91 1.38 -3.55 3.99
N ALA A 92 0.83 -2.35 3.83
CA ALA A 92 -0.16 -2.10 2.79
C ALA A 92 0.39 -2.40 1.40
N ILE A 93 1.62 -1.96 1.12
CA ILE A 93 2.33 -2.27 -0.13
C ILE A 93 2.55 -3.79 -0.27
N ASP A 94 3.02 -4.47 0.78
CA ASP A 94 3.22 -5.93 0.75
C ASP A 94 1.92 -6.68 0.41
N TYR A 95 0.83 -6.38 1.14
CA TYR A 95 -0.47 -7.00 0.89
C TYR A 95 -0.96 -6.72 -0.54
N ALA A 96 -0.83 -5.48 -1.02
CA ALA A 96 -1.23 -5.14 -2.38
C ALA A 96 -0.44 -5.95 -3.43
N ARG A 97 0.89 -6.11 -3.24
CA ARG A 97 1.74 -6.89 -4.15
C ARG A 97 1.44 -8.39 -4.06
N ARG A 98 1.19 -8.94 -2.87
CA ARG A 98 0.74 -10.32 -2.68
C ARG A 98 -0.60 -10.61 -3.36
N GLY A 99 -1.54 -9.67 -3.29
CA GLY A 99 -2.82 -9.79 -4.02
C GLY A 99 -2.60 -9.87 -5.53
N ARG A 100 -1.63 -9.13 -6.08
CA ARG A 100 -1.29 -9.22 -7.51
C ARG A 100 -0.65 -10.56 -7.87
N LEU A 101 0.22 -11.09 -7.00
CA LEU A 101 0.83 -12.40 -7.20
C LEU A 101 -0.22 -13.53 -7.18
N ALA A 102 -1.19 -13.46 -6.27
CA ALA A 102 -2.28 -14.42 -6.20
C ALA A 102 -3.07 -14.52 -7.53
N LEU A 103 -3.27 -13.40 -8.23
CA LEU A 103 -3.90 -13.39 -9.55
C LEU A 103 -3.06 -14.09 -10.63
N LEU A 104 -1.74 -14.10 -10.52
CA LEU A 104 -0.85 -14.77 -11.47
C LEU A 104 -0.78 -16.27 -11.21
N GLU A 105 -0.84 -16.68 -9.94
CA GLU A 105 -0.82 -18.09 -9.55
C GLU A 105 -2.13 -18.82 -9.88
N GLY A 106 -3.27 -18.11 -9.82
CA GLY A 106 -4.59 -18.63 -10.17
C GLY A 106 -4.91 -18.66 -11.67
N GLN A 107 -4.10 -18.02 -12.52
CA GLN A 107 -4.30 -18.10 -13.97
C GLN A 107 -3.88 -19.48 -14.49
N PRO A 108 -4.68 -20.11 -15.38
CA PRO A 108 -4.22 -21.29 -16.10
C PRO A 108 -2.92 -20.91 -16.79
N ARG A 109 -1.82 -21.61 -16.45
CA ARG A 109 -0.58 -21.47 -17.20
C ARG A 109 -0.93 -21.76 -18.65
N ALA A 110 -0.67 -20.80 -19.54
CA ALA A 110 -0.74 -21.09 -20.96
C ALA A 110 0.13 -22.31 -21.18
N ASP A 111 -0.48 -23.44 -21.57
CA ASP A 111 0.27 -24.61 -22.00
C ASP A 111 1.21 -24.10 -23.09
N SER A 112 2.49 -23.97 -22.76
CA SER A 112 3.52 -23.77 -23.75
C SER A 112 3.58 -25.09 -24.51
N GLY A 113 2.69 -25.22 -25.49
CA GLY A 113 2.66 -26.32 -26.43
C GLY A 113 4.01 -26.38 -27.12
N ALA A 114 4.93 -27.11 -26.50
CA ALA A 114 6.18 -27.51 -27.11
C ALA A 114 5.81 -28.56 -28.15
N ALA A 115 5.49 -28.07 -29.35
CA ALA A 115 5.47 -28.87 -30.55
C ALA A 115 6.83 -29.60 -30.65
N ARG A 116 6.78 -30.92 -30.52
CA ARG A 116 7.79 -31.84 -31.03
C ARG A 116 7.20 -32.56 -32.22
#